data_AF-M4YJR5-F1
#
_entry.id   AF-M4YJR5-F1
#
_cell.length_a   1.000
_cell.length_b   1.000
_cell.length_c   1.000
_cell.angle_alpha   90.00
_cell.angle_beta   90.00
_cell.angle_gamma   90.00
#
_symmetry.space_group_name_H-M   'P 1'
#
loop_
_entity.id
_entity.type
_entity.pdbx_description
1 polymer ?
#
loop_
_entity_poly.entity_id
_entity_poly.type
_entity_poly.pdbx_seq_one_letter_code
_entity_poly.pdbx_strand_id
1 'polypeptide(L)'
;MSYKAVNGMRIHVGEDGNVPEQALLKRFREYYAEKQEEYDAVRFMAALSGERPAPPVNLAKRDYNNTADATIPLKCTPEQVAAWWVNPSCCDVEDIDCPGAPKTNVPREMSAAQKRNQGKIKVIASPLEEQMIRRELVMGFDRDDVSRISESRPVIHAKPMARSVTGTYSPSANKVTIDRDRGMDQGTIVHELSHQLRATDPSRKDVIVTANPDRDIEESCTVAEQQARSDVVDYNGYYAKVPVFDSKSHRWRDPTVAEARRMAEEDHMLFTEGRGKGLKGDAAIRSVKGHWGQSHIARLRMHSSMMAVNRMADQYGNVDRVSMAKPRTRKEAEERATMPITNASAGKPGVALANVPPKRKIGHRRDRVILDTNIISQGAGQGKEPQVTAIRIAHQKDKYLYTRAVDAELRKTTDPDKIEGIRKYITQHQKHMLSPPLPTKEELEAMPPGLNDDRYILSDAIKTKTDIIVTQDKTFRNQGKNFGPIIIGPEEYNARKSQIVQKKRH
;
A
#
# COMPACT_ATOMS: atom_id res chain seq x y z
N MET A 1 -9.56 8.67 32.51
CA MET A 1 -9.05 8.60 33.90
C MET A 1 -8.00 7.48 33.99
N SER A 2 -7.25 7.32 35.09
CA SER A 2 -6.28 6.21 35.22
C SER A 2 -6.47 5.45 36.52
N TYR A 3 -6.57 4.12 36.44
CA TYR A 3 -6.58 3.22 37.58
C TYR A 3 -5.15 2.73 37.87
N LYS A 4 -4.78 2.58 39.14
CA LYS A 4 -3.45 2.09 39.53
C LYS A 4 -3.55 0.59 39.80
N ALA A 5 -2.96 -0.22 38.93
CA ALA A 5 -2.85 -1.66 39.15
C ALA A 5 -1.88 -1.99 40.30
N VAL A 6 -1.93 -3.25 40.74
CA VAL A 6 -0.90 -3.83 41.63
C VAL A 6 0.48 -3.64 40.96
N ASN A 7 1.48 -3.17 41.70
CA ASN A 7 2.82 -2.74 41.25
C ASN A 7 2.92 -1.39 40.53
N GLY A 8 1.89 -0.54 40.56
CA GLY A 8 2.00 0.86 40.13
C GLY A 8 1.90 1.10 38.63
N MET A 9 1.67 0.06 37.82
CA MET A 9 1.29 0.22 36.41
C MET A 9 -0.06 0.93 36.32
N ARG A 10 -0.16 1.94 35.44
CA ARG A 10 -1.42 2.67 35.22
C ARG A 10 -2.23 1.98 34.11
N ILE A 11 -3.47 1.63 34.43
CA ILE A 11 -4.46 1.16 33.45
C ILE A 11 -5.21 2.39 32.95
N HIS A 12 -5.27 2.55 31.64
CA HIS A 12 -6.02 3.63 31.01
C HIS A 12 -7.52 3.30 31.04
N VAL A 13 -8.34 4.25 31.49
CA VAL A 13 -9.80 4.08 31.60
C VAL A 13 -10.48 5.08 30.68
N GLY A 14 -11.31 4.55 29.79
CA GLY A 14 -12.16 5.30 28.88
C GLY A 14 -13.24 6.08 29.62
N GLU A 15 -13.96 6.91 28.87
CA GLU A 15 -15.06 7.72 29.41
C GLU A 15 -16.24 6.87 29.88
N ASP A 16 -16.38 5.65 29.35
CA ASP A 16 -17.41 4.68 29.69
C ASP A 16 -17.08 3.79 30.90
N GLY A 17 -15.96 4.07 31.58
CA GLY A 17 -15.47 3.32 32.74
C GLY A 17 -14.78 2.00 32.40
N ASN A 18 -14.67 1.63 31.12
CA ASN A 18 -13.99 0.40 30.68
C ASN A 18 -12.57 0.69 30.21
N VAL A 19 -11.75 -0.36 30.11
CA VAL A 19 -10.42 -0.27 29.52
C VAL A 19 -10.54 -0.23 27.99
N PRO A 20 -9.99 0.79 27.30
CA PRO A 20 -10.12 0.87 25.85
C PRO A 20 -9.42 -0.30 25.14
N GLU A 21 -10.05 -0.83 24.10
CA GLU A 21 -9.54 -1.93 23.27
C GLU A 21 -8.09 -1.70 22.79
N GLN A 22 -7.78 -0.48 22.33
CA GLN A 22 -6.43 -0.13 21.89
C GLN A 22 -5.39 -0.23 23.01
N ALA A 23 -5.79 0.04 24.26
CA ALA A 23 -4.92 -0.05 25.42
C ALA A 23 -4.62 -1.52 25.76
N LEU A 24 -5.62 -2.41 25.66
CA LEU A 24 -5.44 -3.86 25.80
C LEU A 24 -4.50 -4.40 24.72
N LEU A 25 -4.80 -4.12 23.44
CA LEU A 25 -3.95 -4.54 22.31
C LEU A 25 -2.51 -4.05 22.47
N LYS A 26 -2.32 -2.79 22.86
CA LYS A 26 -1.00 -2.21 23.10
C LYS A 26 -0.29 -2.95 24.24
N ARG A 27 -0.96 -3.18 25.37
CA ARG A 27 -0.35 -3.86 26.53
C ARG A 27 0.08 -5.29 26.19
N PHE A 28 -0.77 -6.04 25.50
CA PHE A 28 -0.46 -7.40 25.04
C PHE A 28 0.79 -7.41 24.16
N ARG A 29 0.86 -6.49 23.18
CA ARG A 29 2.03 -6.36 22.30
C ARG A 29 3.30 -6.00 23.06
N GLU A 30 3.24 -5.02 23.97
CA GLU A 30 4.40 -4.58 24.75
C GLU A 30 4.94 -5.72 25.63
N TYR A 31 4.05 -6.45 26.32
CA TYR A 31 4.44 -7.60 27.12
C TYR A 31 5.11 -8.69 26.27
N TYR A 32 4.49 -9.06 25.14
CA TYR A 32 5.06 -10.11 24.31
C TYR A 32 6.29 -9.67 23.51
N ALA A 33 6.47 -8.38 23.24
CA ALA A 33 7.71 -7.86 22.67
C ALA A 33 8.88 -8.06 23.65
N GLU A 34 8.70 -7.69 24.92
CA GLU A 34 9.68 -7.91 25.99
C GLU A 34 9.99 -9.40 26.17
N LYS A 35 8.97 -10.24 26.28
CA LYS A 35 9.17 -11.71 26.39
C LYS A 35 9.80 -12.34 25.17
N GLN A 36 9.52 -11.81 23.98
CA GLN A 36 10.15 -12.29 22.76
C GLN A 36 11.63 -11.90 22.70
N GLU A 37 12.01 -10.73 23.20
CA GLU A 37 13.41 -10.30 23.31
C GLU A 37 14.18 -11.19 24.29
N GLU A 38 13.63 -11.45 25.47
CA GLU A 38 14.20 -12.40 26.45
C GLU A 38 14.42 -13.78 25.81
N TYR A 39 13.39 -14.32 25.13
CA TYR A 39 13.45 -15.61 24.47
C TYR A 39 14.50 -15.66 23.33
N ASP A 40 14.54 -14.61 22.49
CA ASP A 40 15.49 -14.52 21.38
C ASP A 40 16.93 -14.38 21.90
N ALA A 41 17.16 -13.67 23.01
CA ALA A 41 18.47 -13.55 23.65
C ALA A 41 18.97 -14.91 24.20
N VAL A 42 18.12 -15.65 24.91
CA VAL A 42 18.46 -17.01 25.39
C VAL A 42 18.77 -17.93 24.21
N ARG A 43 17.96 -17.88 23.15
CA ARG A 43 18.17 -18.67 21.93
C ARG A 43 19.51 -18.34 21.26
N PHE A 44 19.85 -17.05 21.20
CA PHE A 44 21.10 -16.58 20.62
C PHE A 44 22.31 -17.04 21.44
N MET A 45 22.24 -16.93 22.77
CA MET A 45 23.30 -17.40 23.66
C MET A 45 23.52 -18.91 23.57
N ALA A 46 22.45 -19.72 23.52
CA ALA A 46 22.56 -21.16 23.31
C ALA A 46 23.27 -21.50 21.99
N ALA A 47 22.96 -20.77 20.91
CA ALA A 47 23.62 -20.97 19.63
C ALA A 47 25.11 -20.63 19.69
N LEU A 48 25.50 -19.61 20.46
CA LEU A 48 26.90 -19.22 20.66
C LEU A 48 27.67 -20.19 21.55
N SER A 49 27.03 -20.79 22.55
CA SER A 49 27.66 -21.78 23.44
C SER A 49 27.77 -23.17 22.82
N GLY A 50 27.30 -23.37 21.59
CA GLY A 50 27.26 -24.68 20.92
C GLY A 50 26.14 -25.60 21.43
N GLU A 51 25.26 -25.09 22.30
CA GLU A 51 24.04 -25.78 22.69
C GLU A 51 23.01 -25.74 21.56
N ARG A 52 22.06 -26.68 21.57
CA ARG A 52 20.97 -26.68 20.60
C ARG A 52 19.96 -25.56 20.96
N PRO A 53 19.84 -24.49 20.16
CA PRO A 53 18.90 -23.42 20.48
C PRO A 53 17.45 -23.92 20.39
N ALA A 54 16.58 -23.36 21.24
CA ALA A 54 15.13 -23.54 21.12
C ALA A 54 14.63 -23.08 19.73
N PRO A 55 13.52 -23.63 19.20
CA PRO A 55 13.04 -23.25 17.88
C PRO A 55 12.61 -21.77 17.83
N PRO A 56 12.70 -21.11 16.66
CA PRO A 56 12.12 -19.77 16.51
C PRO A 56 10.59 -19.86 16.60
N VAL A 57 10.01 -19.21 17.59
CA VAL A 57 8.56 -19.15 17.81
C VAL A 57 8.10 -17.69 17.94
N ASN A 58 6.84 -17.42 17.61
CA ASN A 58 6.17 -16.19 18.02
C ASN A 58 5.40 -16.51 19.32
N LEU A 59 5.81 -15.91 20.43
CA LEU A 59 5.22 -16.16 21.74
C LEU A 59 3.76 -15.70 21.81
N ALA A 60 3.43 -14.53 21.27
CA ALA A 60 2.05 -14.03 21.21
C ALA A 60 1.15 -14.98 20.40
N LYS A 61 1.65 -15.55 19.30
CA LYS A 61 0.92 -16.59 18.54
C LYS A 61 0.71 -17.86 19.35
N ARG A 62 1.69 -18.26 20.16
CA ARG A 62 1.61 -19.48 20.99
C ARG A 62 0.59 -19.29 22.11
N ASP A 63 0.57 -18.10 22.68
CA ASP A 63 -0.40 -17.69 23.69
C ASP A 63 -1.81 -17.58 23.13
N TYR A 64 -1.94 -17.13 21.86
CA TYR A 64 -3.24 -16.99 21.21
C TYR A 64 -3.95 -18.34 21.00
N ASN A 65 -4.66 -18.80 22.02
CA ASN A 65 -5.36 -20.07 22.08
C ASN A 65 -6.68 -19.92 22.86
N ASN A 66 -7.33 -21.03 23.20
CA ASN A 66 -8.61 -21.05 23.93
C ASN A 66 -8.53 -21.98 25.15
N THR A 67 -7.34 -22.10 25.73
CA THR A 67 -7.04 -23.06 26.79
C THR A 67 -6.97 -22.43 28.18
N ALA A 68 -7.10 -21.11 28.31
CA ALA A 68 -7.21 -20.49 29.62
C ALA A 68 -8.48 -20.93 30.34
N ASP A 69 -8.36 -21.14 31.66
CA ASP A 69 -9.48 -21.52 32.52
C ASP A 69 -10.55 -20.42 32.64
N ALA A 70 -10.17 -19.17 32.39
CA ALA A 70 -11.04 -18.01 32.43
C ALA A 70 -10.70 -17.00 31.33
N THR A 71 -11.74 -16.50 30.66
CA THR A 71 -11.65 -15.45 29.65
C THR A 71 -12.39 -14.21 30.13
N ILE A 72 -11.69 -13.08 30.16
CA ILE A 72 -12.21 -11.76 30.48
C ILE A 72 -12.91 -11.23 29.22
N PRO A 73 -14.14 -10.70 29.30
CA PRO A 73 -14.80 -10.09 28.15
C PRO A 73 -14.03 -8.86 27.67
N LEU A 74 -14.03 -8.58 26.37
CA LEU A 74 -13.31 -7.42 25.82
C LEU A 74 -13.75 -6.09 26.47
N LYS A 75 -15.05 -5.96 26.75
CA LYS A 75 -15.58 -4.83 27.52
C LYS A 75 -15.39 -5.12 29.01
N CYS A 76 -14.22 -4.78 29.53
CA CYS A 76 -13.84 -5.01 30.91
C CYS A 76 -13.53 -3.72 31.67
N THR A 77 -13.78 -3.77 32.97
CA THR A 77 -13.36 -2.75 33.94
C THR A 77 -11.87 -2.93 34.28
N PRO A 78 -11.20 -1.87 34.76
CA PRO A 78 -9.81 -1.96 35.22
C PRO A 78 -9.58 -3.04 36.27
N GLU A 79 -10.55 -3.24 37.17
CA GLU A 79 -10.50 -4.24 38.23
C GLU A 79 -10.51 -5.66 37.67
N GLN A 80 -11.34 -5.94 36.66
CA GLN A 80 -11.42 -7.26 36.03
C GLN A 80 -10.12 -7.64 35.31
N VAL A 81 -9.44 -6.66 34.70
CA VAL A 81 -8.25 -6.90 33.89
C VAL A 81 -6.94 -6.66 34.66
N ALA A 82 -6.99 -6.33 35.95
CA ALA A 82 -5.81 -5.93 36.71
C ALA A 82 -4.70 -7.00 36.72
N ALA A 83 -5.06 -8.27 36.89
CA ALA A 83 -4.10 -9.38 36.90
C ALA A 83 -3.48 -9.61 35.51
N TRP A 84 -4.34 -9.64 34.48
CA TRP A 84 -3.94 -9.72 33.08
C TRP A 84 -3.01 -8.56 32.68
N TRP A 85 -3.31 -7.34 33.14
CA TRP A 85 -2.54 -6.15 32.82
C TRP A 85 -1.10 -6.25 33.32
N VAL A 86 -0.88 -6.90 34.46
CA VAL A 86 0.46 -7.19 34.97
C VAL A 86 1.10 -8.32 34.17
N ASN A 87 0.37 -9.40 33.93
CA ASN A 87 0.87 -10.58 33.23
C ASN A 87 -0.17 -11.14 32.24
N PRO A 88 -0.13 -10.75 30.95
CA PRO A 88 -1.05 -11.23 29.93
C PRO A 88 -1.05 -12.75 29.71
N SER A 89 -0.05 -13.50 30.18
CA SER A 89 -0.05 -14.97 30.08
C SER A 89 -0.83 -15.69 31.19
N CYS A 90 -1.42 -14.97 32.16
CA CYS A 90 -2.09 -15.59 33.31
C CYS A 90 -3.57 -15.93 33.09
N CYS A 91 -4.21 -15.28 32.12
CA CYS A 91 -5.60 -15.48 31.70
C CYS A 91 -5.78 -14.81 30.35
N ASP A 92 -6.92 -15.03 29.70
CA ASP A 92 -7.18 -14.46 28.38
C ASP A 92 -8.18 -13.29 28.45
N VAL A 93 -8.06 -12.33 27.53
CA VAL A 93 -9.05 -11.32 27.18
C VAL A 93 -9.59 -11.62 25.78
N GLU A 94 -10.92 -11.72 25.66
CA GLU A 94 -11.61 -12.00 24.40
C GLU A 94 -11.16 -11.06 23.27
N ASP A 95 -10.87 -11.64 22.10
CA ASP A 95 -10.35 -10.98 20.90
C ASP A 95 -8.96 -10.34 21.02
N ILE A 96 -8.32 -10.33 22.19
CA ILE A 96 -6.98 -9.79 22.38
C ILE A 96 -5.93 -10.90 22.34
N ASP A 97 -6.10 -11.94 23.13
CA ASP A 97 -5.18 -13.09 23.21
C ASP A 97 -5.92 -14.42 23.15
N CYS A 98 -7.22 -14.41 22.90
CA CYS A 98 -8.00 -15.57 22.52
C CYS A 98 -9.05 -15.20 21.46
N PRO A 99 -9.53 -16.15 20.65
CA PRO A 99 -10.56 -15.88 19.66
C PRO A 99 -11.92 -15.64 20.34
N GLY A 100 -12.54 -14.49 20.08
CA GLY A 100 -13.92 -14.24 20.48
C GLY A 100 -14.97 -14.83 19.54
N ALA A 101 -16.23 -14.53 19.83
CA ALA A 101 -17.34 -14.94 18.96
C ALA A 101 -17.21 -14.34 17.54
N PRO A 102 -17.56 -15.10 16.48
CA PRO A 102 -17.57 -14.57 15.11
C PRO A 102 -18.55 -13.41 14.95
N LYS A 103 -18.05 -12.30 14.44
CA LYS A 103 -18.79 -11.05 14.27
C LYS A 103 -19.31 -10.89 12.86
N THR A 104 -20.45 -10.18 12.77
CA THR A 104 -21.16 -9.87 11.53
C THR A 104 -21.57 -8.39 11.47
N ASN A 105 -20.81 -7.52 12.16
CA ASN A 105 -21.16 -6.11 12.34
C ASN A 105 -20.99 -5.34 11.04
N VAL A 106 -22.07 -5.16 10.28
CA VAL A 106 -22.03 -4.40 9.04
C VAL A 106 -22.29 -2.91 9.32
N PRO A 107 -21.51 -1.97 8.72
CA PRO A 107 -21.75 -0.54 8.89
C PRO A 107 -23.20 -0.12 8.60
N ARG A 108 -23.75 0.76 9.44
CA ARG A 108 -25.19 1.16 9.39
C ARG A 108 -25.59 1.81 8.06
N GLU A 109 -24.66 2.51 7.41
CA GLU A 109 -24.89 3.28 6.17
C GLU A 109 -24.95 2.42 4.90
N MET A 110 -24.79 1.10 5.01
CA MET A 110 -24.88 0.20 3.85
C MET A 110 -26.33 -0.12 3.43
N SER A 111 -26.53 -0.38 2.14
CA SER A 111 -27.81 -0.89 1.62
C SER A 111 -28.16 -2.25 2.22
N ALA A 112 -29.45 -2.62 2.22
CA ALA A 112 -29.91 -3.91 2.74
C ALA A 112 -29.21 -5.11 2.08
N ALA A 113 -28.94 -5.04 0.77
CA ALA A 113 -28.21 -6.07 0.05
C ALA A 113 -26.74 -6.19 0.50
N GLN A 114 -26.07 -5.07 0.73
CA GLN A 114 -24.69 -5.06 1.26
C GLN A 114 -24.64 -5.59 2.68
N LYS A 115 -25.60 -5.22 3.55
CA LYS A 115 -25.75 -5.77 4.90
C LYS A 115 -25.92 -7.28 4.88
N ARG A 116 -26.79 -7.79 4.03
CA ARG A 116 -26.99 -9.23 3.86
C ARG A 116 -25.72 -9.95 3.40
N ASN A 117 -24.99 -9.41 2.42
CA ASN A 117 -23.79 -10.05 1.89
C ASN A 117 -22.65 -10.01 2.93
N GLN A 118 -22.35 -8.84 3.49
CA GLN A 118 -21.32 -8.72 4.51
C GLN A 118 -21.62 -9.51 5.80
N GLY A 119 -22.89 -9.69 6.15
CA GLY A 119 -23.31 -10.48 7.30
C GLY A 119 -23.07 -11.99 7.14
N LYS A 120 -22.83 -12.50 5.93
CA LYS A 120 -22.43 -13.90 5.70
C LYS A 120 -20.94 -14.14 5.88
N ILE A 121 -20.14 -13.07 5.86
CA ILE A 121 -18.69 -13.11 6.08
C ILE A 121 -18.47 -13.02 7.59
N LYS A 122 -18.04 -14.14 8.19
CA LYS A 122 -17.77 -14.22 9.63
C LYS A 122 -16.38 -13.65 9.90
N VAL A 123 -16.28 -12.72 10.84
CA VAL A 123 -15.00 -12.12 11.22
C VAL A 123 -14.70 -12.43 12.69
N ILE A 124 -13.63 -13.18 12.95
CA ILE A 124 -13.10 -13.40 14.30
C ILE A 124 -11.95 -12.42 14.48
N ALA A 125 -12.22 -11.33 15.17
CA ALA A 125 -11.29 -10.22 15.38
C ALA A 125 -11.87 -9.30 16.46
N SER A 126 -11.07 -8.37 16.98
CA SER A 126 -11.62 -7.30 17.81
C SER A 126 -12.56 -6.37 17.00
N PRO A 127 -13.44 -5.59 17.62
CA PRO A 127 -14.32 -4.65 16.93
C PRO A 127 -13.59 -3.65 16.01
N LEU A 128 -12.44 -3.09 16.42
CA LEU A 128 -11.67 -2.20 15.54
C LEU A 128 -11.08 -2.95 14.34
N GLU A 129 -10.56 -4.14 14.55
CA GLU A 129 -10.00 -4.99 13.49
C GLU A 129 -11.08 -5.43 12.49
N GLU A 130 -12.26 -5.81 12.97
CA GLU A 130 -13.41 -6.12 12.11
C GLU A 130 -13.78 -4.92 11.24
N GLN A 131 -13.82 -3.72 11.82
CA GLN A 131 -14.12 -2.50 11.07
C GLN A 131 -13.08 -2.25 9.97
N MET A 132 -11.80 -2.44 10.27
CA MET A 132 -10.70 -2.31 9.29
C MET A 132 -10.86 -3.34 8.16
N ILE A 133 -11.06 -4.61 8.49
CA ILE A 133 -11.26 -5.69 7.51
C ILE A 133 -12.44 -5.37 6.58
N ARG A 134 -13.58 -4.94 7.14
CA ARG A 134 -14.77 -4.59 6.36
C ARG A 134 -14.55 -3.37 5.48
N ARG A 135 -13.76 -2.39 5.93
CA ARG A 135 -13.35 -1.23 5.13
C ARG A 135 -12.49 -1.66 3.96
N GLU A 136 -11.44 -2.44 4.19
CA GLU A 136 -10.53 -2.87 3.13
C GLU A 136 -11.22 -3.79 2.10
N LEU A 137 -12.16 -4.63 2.57
CA LEU A 137 -13.04 -5.41 1.70
C LEU A 137 -13.79 -4.52 0.69
N VAL A 138 -14.46 -3.46 1.13
CA VAL A 138 -15.19 -2.56 0.20
C VAL A 138 -14.28 -1.62 -0.58
N MET A 139 -13.06 -1.39 -0.10
CA MET A 139 -12.06 -0.60 -0.82
C MET A 139 -11.42 -1.39 -1.97
N GLY A 140 -11.11 -2.68 -1.80
CA GLY A 140 -10.48 -3.50 -2.85
C GLY A 140 -11.45 -4.23 -3.79
N PHE A 141 -12.69 -4.47 -3.36
CA PHE A 141 -13.68 -5.23 -4.13
C PHE A 141 -14.91 -4.39 -4.48
N ASP A 142 -15.56 -4.71 -5.59
CA ASP A 142 -16.87 -4.14 -5.91
C ASP A 142 -18.00 -4.89 -5.21
N ARG A 143 -19.24 -4.46 -5.44
CA ARG A 143 -20.42 -5.06 -4.80
C ARG A 143 -20.61 -6.52 -5.21
N ASP A 144 -20.31 -6.87 -6.46
CA ASP A 144 -20.56 -8.20 -6.99
C ASP A 144 -19.48 -9.19 -6.51
N ASP A 145 -18.23 -8.76 -6.48
CA ASP A 145 -17.13 -9.48 -5.83
C ASP A 145 -17.47 -9.77 -4.36
N VAL A 146 -17.91 -8.78 -3.59
CA VAL A 146 -18.32 -8.99 -2.18
C VAL A 146 -19.51 -9.95 -2.10
N SER A 147 -20.43 -9.94 -3.07
CA SER A 147 -21.51 -10.93 -3.13
C SER A 147 -20.96 -12.34 -3.30
N ARG A 148 -20.05 -12.54 -4.25
CA ARG A 148 -19.42 -13.86 -4.53
C ARG A 148 -18.59 -14.35 -3.36
N ILE A 149 -17.78 -13.48 -2.73
CA ILE A 149 -17.08 -13.77 -1.47
C ILE A 149 -18.11 -14.23 -0.42
N SER A 150 -19.22 -13.51 -0.27
CA SER A 150 -20.21 -13.81 0.77
C SER A 150 -20.97 -15.13 0.55
N GLU A 151 -21.08 -15.59 -0.69
CA GLU A 151 -21.79 -16.82 -1.05
C GLU A 151 -21.07 -18.07 -0.55
N SER A 152 -19.74 -18.04 -0.51
CA SER A 152 -18.92 -19.13 0.05
C SER A 152 -18.93 -19.15 1.59
N ARG A 153 -19.42 -18.08 2.24
CA ARG A 153 -19.48 -17.88 3.70
C ARG A 153 -18.11 -18.04 4.39
N PRO A 154 -17.07 -17.28 3.98
CA PRO A 154 -15.74 -17.44 4.51
C PRO A 154 -15.65 -16.97 5.96
N VAL A 155 -14.65 -17.48 6.67
CA VAL A 155 -14.24 -16.98 7.98
C VAL A 155 -12.95 -16.19 7.81
N ILE A 156 -12.95 -14.93 8.20
CA ILE A 156 -11.74 -14.10 8.30
C ILE A 156 -11.33 -14.06 9.77
N HIS A 157 -10.08 -14.41 10.08
CA HIS A 157 -9.57 -14.49 11.45
C HIS A 157 -8.33 -13.62 11.60
N ALA A 158 -8.44 -12.52 12.35
CA ALA A 158 -7.30 -11.71 12.76
C ALA A 158 -6.66 -12.31 14.00
N LYS A 159 -5.36 -12.61 13.95
CA LYS A 159 -4.59 -13.09 15.11
C LYS A 159 -3.09 -12.89 14.91
N PRO A 160 -2.27 -12.98 15.96
CA PRO A 160 -0.83 -13.04 15.79
C PRO A 160 -0.40 -14.25 14.93
N MET A 161 0.44 -14.03 13.92
CA MET A 161 0.95 -15.06 13.02
C MET A 161 2.47 -15.24 13.15
N ALA A 162 3.04 -16.17 12.39
CA ALA A 162 4.49 -16.36 12.37
C ALA A 162 5.18 -15.10 11.80
N ARG A 163 6.41 -14.81 12.26
CA ARG A 163 7.19 -13.62 11.87
C ARG A 163 7.38 -13.42 10.36
N SER A 164 7.19 -14.43 9.51
CA SER A 164 7.34 -14.30 8.06
C SER A 164 6.01 -14.29 7.28
N VAL A 165 4.87 -14.30 7.97
CA VAL A 165 3.54 -14.46 7.37
C VAL A 165 2.65 -13.30 7.78
N THR A 166 2.10 -12.58 6.79
CA THR A 166 1.15 -11.46 7.00
C THR A 166 -0.30 -11.89 6.77
N GLY A 167 -0.52 -12.93 5.96
CA GLY A 167 -1.83 -13.52 5.72
C GLY A 167 -1.70 -14.95 5.19
N THR A 168 -2.82 -15.68 5.22
CA THR A 168 -2.99 -16.98 4.55
C THR A 168 -4.45 -17.24 4.24
N TYR A 169 -4.73 -17.81 3.07
CA TYR A 169 -5.99 -18.47 2.75
C TYR A 169 -5.85 -19.98 2.85
N SER A 170 -6.79 -20.62 3.56
CA SER A 170 -6.92 -22.07 3.65
C SER A 170 -8.18 -22.52 2.92
N PRO A 171 -8.05 -23.13 1.72
CA PRO A 171 -9.20 -23.59 0.94
C PRO A 171 -10.06 -24.64 1.66
N SER A 172 -9.44 -25.56 2.40
CA SER A 172 -10.16 -26.66 3.07
C SER A 172 -11.12 -26.20 4.17
N ALA A 173 -10.81 -25.07 4.81
CA ALA A 173 -11.64 -24.46 5.85
C ALA A 173 -12.39 -23.21 5.35
N ASN A 174 -12.24 -22.83 4.08
CA ASN A 174 -12.63 -21.52 3.53
C ASN A 174 -12.30 -20.37 4.49
N LYS A 175 -11.05 -20.36 4.97
CA LYS A 175 -10.61 -19.48 6.06
C LYS A 175 -9.47 -18.59 5.62
N VAL A 176 -9.68 -17.29 5.74
CA VAL A 176 -8.63 -16.29 5.63
C VAL A 176 -8.12 -16.01 7.04
N THR A 177 -6.80 -16.05 7.24
CA THR A 177 -6.15 -15.63 8.48
C THR A 177 -5.26 -14.43 8.17
N ILE A 178 -5.36 -13.38 8.98
CA ILE A 178 -4.62 -12.13 8.81
C ILE A 178 -3.77 -11.89 10.05
N ASP A 179 -2.51 -11.51 9.86
CA ASP A 179 -1.63 -11.10 10.94
C ASP A 179 -2.12 -9.77 11.50
N ARG A 180 -2.44 -9.78 12.79
CA ARG A 180 -2.96 -8.63 13.52
C ARG A 180 -2.11 -7.36 13.37
N ASP A 181 -0.79 -7.50 13.38
CA ASP A 181 0.11 -6.36 13.42
C ASP A 181 0.57 -5.90 12.04
N ARG A 182 0.60 -6.80 11.05
CA ARG A 182 1.24 -6.53 9.74
C ARG A 182 0.38 -6.86 8.53
N GLY A 183 -0.78 -7.47 8.71
CA GLY A 183 -1.67 -7.89 7.62
C GLY A 183 -2.96 -7.07 7.50
N MET A 184 -3.14 -6.05 8.34
CA MET A 184 -4.35 -5.21 8.35
C MET A 184 -4.39 -4.15 7.24
N ASP A 185 -3.40 -4.16 6.35
CA ASP A 185 -3.37 -3.28 5.19
C ASP A 185 -4.24 -3.82 4.04
N GLN A 186 -4.60 -2.93 3.11
CA GLN A 186 -5.43 -3.28 1.96
C GLN A 186 -4.82 -4.42 1.14
N GLY A 187 -3.51 -4.39 0.91
CA GLY A 187 -2.83 -5.30 0.01
C GLY A 187 -2.88 -6.74 0.52
N THR A 188 -2.57 -6.96 1.80
CA THR A 188 -2.70 -8.29 2.43
C THR A 188 -4.14 -8.80 2.40
N ILE A 189 -5.12 -7.98 2.81
CA ILE A 189 -6.53 -8.41 2.84
C ILE A 189 -7.04 -8.75 1.43
N VAL A 190 -6.70 -7.92 0.44
CA VAL A 190 -7.05 -8.15 -0.96
C VAL A 190 -6.36 -9.39 -1.51
N HIS A 191 -5.09 -9.64 -1.17
CA HIS A 191 -4.35 -10.83 -1.58
C HIS A 191 -5.07 -12.10 -1.11
N GLU A 192 -5.33 -12.23 0.19
CA GLU A 192 -5.94 -13.44 0.74
C GLU A 192 -7.39 -13.64 0.27
N LEU A 193 -8.16 -12.56 0.13
CA LEU A 193 -9.52 -12.64 -0.42
C LEU A 193 -9.52 -12.89 -1.93
N SER A 194 -8.45 -12.54 -2.66
CA SER A 194 -8.29 -12.92 -4.05
C SER A 194 -8.07 -14.43 -4.16
N HIS A 195 -7.20 -15.04 -3.35
CA HIS A 195 -7.14 -16.51 -3.27
C HIS A 195 -8.50 -17.15 -2.97
N GLN A 196 -9.24 -16.57 -2.02
CA GLN A 196 -10.58 -17.03 -1.65
C GLN A 196 -11.53 -17.00 -2.86
N LEU A 197 -11.60 -15.88 -3.58
CA LEU A 197 -12.44 -15.75 -4.78
C LEU A 197 -12.00 -16.69 -5.89
N ARG A 198 -10.69 -16.77 -6.19
CA ARG A 198 -10.12 -17.67 -7.19
C ARG A 198 -10.51 -19.13 -6.93
N ALA A 199 -10.61 -19.53 -5.68
CA ALA A 199 -10.96 -20.89 -5.28
C ALA A 199 -12.47 -21.19 -5.25
N THR A 200 -13.32 -20.17 -5.11
CA THR A 200 -14.75 -20.37 -4.80
C THR A 200 -15.73 -19.76 -5.77
N ASP A 201 -15.29 -18.83 -6.62
CA ASP A 201 -16.13 -18.18 -7.62
C ASP A 201 -16.20 -19.00 -8.91
N PRO A 202 -17.32 -19.72 -9.17
CA PRO A 202 -17.44 -20.58 -10.35
C PRO A 202 -17.53 -19.79 -11.67
N SER A 203 -17.72 -18.47 -11.62
CA SER A 203 -17.75 -17.63 -12.82
C SER A 203 -16.34 -17.39 -13.38
N ARG A 204 -15.29 -17.62 -12.58
CA ARG A 204 -13.89 -17.51 -12.99
C ARG A 204 -13.45 -18.80 -13.68
N LYS A 205 -13.38 -18.75 -15.01
CA LYS A 205 -13.06 -19.93 -15.85
C LYS A 205 -11.65 -19.95 -16.42
N ASP A 206 -10.97 -18.81 -16.36
CA ASP A 206 -9.64 -18.66 -16.97
C ASP A 206 -8.56 -18.98 -15.94
N VAL A 207 -7.53 -19.72 -16.36
CA VAL A 207 -6.43 -20.18 -15.49
C VAL A 207 -5.72 -19.04 -14.77
N ILE A 208 -5.71 -17.83 -15.35
CA ILE A 208 -5.11 -16.64 -14.74
C ILE A 208 -5.92 -16.16 -13.54
N VAL A 209 -7.22 -16.42 -13.47
CA VAL A 209 -8.12 -15.87 -12.42
C VAL A 209 -8.84 -16.94 -11.59
N THR A 210 -8.66 -18.22 -11.90
CA THR A 210 -9.11 -19.35 -11.07
C THR A 210 -7.94 -19.91 -10.25
N ALA A 211 -8.23 -20.58 -9.14
CA ALA A 211 -7.20 -21.19 -8.30
C ALA A 211 -6.36 -22.21 -9.08
N ASN A 212 -5.04 -22.16 -8.89
CA ASN A 212 -4.08 -23.05 -9.56
C ASN A 212 -3.36 -23.96 -8.55
N PRO A 213 -3.17 -25.26 -8.85
CA PRO A 213 -2.39 -26.14 -7.99
C PRO A 213 -0.88 -25.84 -7.98
N ASP A 214 -0.35 -25.21 -9.03
CA ASP A 214 1.05 -24.76 -9.06
C ASP A 214 1.19 -23.45 -8.27
N ARG A 215 1.94 -23.50 -7.17
CA ARG A 215 2.09 -22.36 -6.26
C ARG A 215 2.72 -21.14 -6.91
N ASP A 216 3.71 -21.31 -7.79
CA ASP A 216 4.35 -20.16 -8.44
C ASP A 216 3.35 -19.45 -9.37
N ILE A 217 2.47 -20.21 -10.04
CA ILE A 217 1.36 -19.66 -10.85
C ILE A 217 0.30 -19.01 -9.97
N GLU A 218 -0.14 -19.69 -8.92
CA GLU A 218 -1.22 -19.20 -8.04
C GLU A 218 -0.84 -17.90 -7.35
N GLU A 219 0.36 -17.84 -6.77
CA GLU A 219 0.86 -16.65 -6.08
C GLU A 219 1.08 -15.49 -7.06
N SER A 220 1.66 -15.74 -8.24
CA SER A 220 1.90 -14.68 -9.21
C SER A 220 0.60 -14.09 -9.79
N CYS A 221 -0.39 -14.93 -10.05
CA CYS A 221 -1.71 -14.48 -10.49
C CYS A 221 -2.45 -13.73 -9.38
N THR A 222 -2.33 -14.18 -8.13
CA THR A 222 -2.96 -13.51 -6.98
C THR A 222 -2.32 -12.16 -6.69
N VAL A 223 -0.99 -12.05 -6.76
CA VAL A 223 -0.29 -10.76 -6.64
C VAL A 223 -0.68 -9.82 -7.79
N ALA A 224 -0.85 -10.32 -9.02
CA ALA A 224 -1.35 -9.48 -10.10
C ALA A 224 -2.76 -8.94 -9.83
N GLU A 225 -3.66 -9.76 -9.29
CA GLU A 225 -5.00 -9.32 -8.87
C GLU A 225 -4.95 -8.32 -7.70
N GLN A 226 -4.06 -8.52 -6.74
CA GLN A 226 -3.79 -7.58 -5.65
C GLN A 226 -3.33 -6.22 -6.18
N GLN A 227 -2.33 -6.18 -7.06
CA GLN A 227 -1.86 -4.93 -7.67
C GLN A 227 -2.94 -4.25 -8.50
N ALA A 228 -3.79 -5.03 -9.20
CA ALA A 228 -4.91 -4.48 -9.94
C ALA A 228 -5.96 -3.82 -9.04
N ARG A 229 -6.16 -4.33 -7.82
CA ARG A 229 -7.26 -3.95 -6.90
C ARG A 229 -6.87 -2.93 -5.84
N SER A 230 -5.60 -2.87 -5.45
CA SER A 230 -5.14 -1.96 -4.42
C SER A 230 -5.07 -0.52 -4.91
N ASP A 231 -5.36 0.45 -4.02
CA ASP A 231 -5.25 1.88 -4.35
C ASP A 231 -3.81 2.39 -4.28
N VAL A 232 -2.92 1.64 -3.62
CA VAL A 232 -1.50 1.94 -3.46
C VAL A 232 -0.67 0.75 -3.90
N VAL A 233 0.58 1.03 -4.28
CA VAL A 233 1.56 -0.01 -4.61
C VAL A 233 1.81 -0.84 -3.36
N ASP A 234 1.69 -2.16 -3.48
CA ASP A 234 2.13 -3.08 -2.43
C ASP A 234 3.54 -3.59 -2.72
N TYR A 235 4.45 -3.34 -1.79
CA TYR A 235 5.85 -3.80 -1.84
C TYR A 235 6.00 -5.18 -1.18
N ASN A 236 5.17 -6.13 -1.62
CA ASN A 236 5.17 -7.48 -1.09
C ASN A 236 6.49 -8.21 -1.37
N GLY A 237 6.79 -9.24 -0.58
CA GLY A 237 8.05 -10.00 -0.68
C GLY A 237 8.21 -10.80 -1.97
N TYR A 238 7.15 -10.96 -2.77
CA TYR A 238 7.14 -11.77 -3.98
C TYR A 238 8.06 -11.20 -5.07
N TYR A 239 8.15 -9.87 -5.19
CA TYR A 239 9.07 -9.25 -6.16
C TYR A 239 10.54 -9.52 -5.84
N ALA A 240 10.90 -9.86 -4.60
CA ALA A 240 12.25 -10.31 -4.26
C ALA A 240 12.58 -11.71 -4.83
N LYS A 241 11.57 -12.43 -5.32
CA LYS A 241 11.66 -13.75 -5.96
C LYS A 241 11.40 -13.70 -7.46
N VAL A 242 11.30 -12.49 -8.03
CA VAL A 242 11.16 -12.27 -9.47
C VAL A 242 12.55 -12.07 -10.08
N PRO A 243 13.09 -13.05 -10.85
CA PRO A 243 14.43 -12.96 -11.38
C PRO A 243 14.58 -11.80 -12.38
N VAL A 244 15.75 -11.16 -12.35
CA VAL A 244 16.16 -10.08 -13.25
C VAL A 244 17.32 -10.55 -14.11
N PHE A 245 17.29 -10.23 -15.39
CA PHE A 245 18.38 -10.53 -16.30
C PHE A 245 19.51 -9.51 -16.14
N ASP A 246 20.67 -9.97 -15.72
CA ASP A 246 21.87 -9.15 -15.66
C ASP A 246 22.59 -9.17 -17.01
N SER A 247 22.61 -8.01 -17.67
CA SER A 247 23.24 -7.86 -18.98
C SER A 247 24.77 -8.02 -18.95
N LYS A 248 25.43 -7.81 -17.80
CA LYS A 248 26.89 -7.94 -17.69
C LYS A 248 27.31 -9.41 -17.56
N SER A 249 26.66 -10.13 -16.65
CA SER A 249 26.95 -11.54 -16.43
C SER A 249 26.18 -12.48 -17.37
N HIS A 250 25.22 -11.95 -18.15
CA HIS A 250 24.31 -12.70 -19.01
C HIS A 250 23.54 -13.81 -18.27
N ARG A 251 23.22 -13.58 -17.00
CA ARG A 251 22.54 -14.55 -16.14
C ARG A 251 21.30 -13.95 -15.51
N TRP A 252 20.31 -14.80 -15.26
CA TRP A 252 19.20 -14.47 -14.38
C TRP A 252 19.69 -14.54 -12.94
N ARG A 253 19.44 -13.48 -12.18
CA ARG A 253 19.77 -13.38 -10.75
C ARG A 253 18.57 -12.90 -9.97
N ASP A 254 18.67 -13.02 -8.65
CA ASP A 254 17.71 -12.38 -7.76
C ASP A 254 17.83 -10.85 -7.86
N PRO A 255 16.71 -10.13 -7.74
CA PRO A 255 16.70 -8.67 -7.82
C PRO A 255 17.28 -8.06 -6.55
N THR A 256 17.87 -6.88 -6.70
CA THR A 256 18.10 -5.98 -5.57
C THR A 256 16.78 -5.46 -5.01
N VAL A 257 16.78 -4.94 -3.78
CA VAL A 257 15.59 -4.33 -3.17
C VAL A 257 15.03 -3.19 -4.03
N ALA A 258 15.90 -2.39 -4.64
CA ALA A 258 15.50 -1.30 -5.52
C ALA A 258 14.83 -1.81 -6.81
N GLU A 259 15.37 -2.88 -7.42
CA GLU A 259 14.77 -3.52 -8.59
C GLU A 259 13.41 -4.15 -8.26
N ALA A 260 13.30 -4.84 -7.12
CA ALA A 260 12.04 -5.43 -6.66
C ALA A 260 10.96 -4.36 -6.45
N ARG A 261 11.31 -3.24 -5.80
CA ARG A 261 10.40 -2.10 -5.62
C ARG A 261 9.97 -1.50 -6.95
N ARG A 262 10.90 -1.30 -7.89
CA ARG A 262 10.57 -0.76 -9.21
C ARG A 262 9.62 -1.68 -9.97
N MET A 263 9.88 -3.00 -9.96
CA MET A 263 8.99 -3.99 -10.60
C MET A 263 7.58 -3.95 -10.03
N ALA A 264 7.44 -3.80 -8.70
CA ALA A 264 6.13 -3.64 -8.06
C ALA A 264 5.40 -2.37 -8.52
N GLU A 265 6.11 -1.24 -8.62
CA GLU A 265 5.54 0.02 -9.12
C GLU A 265 5.14 -0.08 -10.60
N GLU A 266 5.98 -0.69 -11.43
CA GLU A 266 5.74 -0.91 -12.86
C GLU A 266 4.51 -1.82 -13.07
N ASP A 267 4.42 -2.93 -12.34
CA ASP A 267 3.27 -3.84 -12.38
C ASP A 267 2.00 -3.19 -11.83
N HIS A 268 2.08 -2.42 -10.74
CA HIS A 268 0.93 -1.65 -10.24
C HIS A 268 0.37 -0.71 -11.30
N MET A 269 1.25 0.05 -11.97
CA MET A 269 0.83 0.95 -13.04
C MET A 269 0.28 0.18 -14.25
N LEU A 270 0.84 -0.98 -14.57
CA LEU A 270 0.36 -1.85 -15.63
C LEU A 270 -1.06 -2.36 -15.34
N PHE A 271 -1.27 -2.96 -14.16
CA PHE A 271 -2.53 -3.56 -13.77
C PHE A 271 -3.62 -2.53 -13.47
N THR A 272 -3.26 -1.31 -13.08
CA THR A 272 -4.21 -0.20 -12.92
C THR A 272 -4.44 0.60 -14.21
N GLU A 273 -4.01 0.09 -15.37
CA GLU A 273 -4.17 0.73 -16.68
C GLU A 273 -3.62 2.17 -16.73
N GLY A 274 -2.49 2.41 -16.06
CA GLY A 274 -1.85 3.72 -16.01
C GLY A 274 -2.48 4.70 -14.99
N ARG A 275 -3.51 4.29 -14.26
CA ARG A 275 -4.26 5.18 -13.34
C ARG A 275 -3.58 5.33 -11.98
N GLY A 276 -2.82 4.32 -11.55
CA GLY A 276 -2.22 4.26 -10.22
C GLY A 276 -3.24 4.13 -9.08
N LYS A 277 -4.51 3.85 -9.41
CA LYS A 277 -5.62 3.64 -8.49
C LYS A 277 -6.26 2.28 -8.79
N GLY A 278 -6.68 1.57 -7.75
CA GLY A 278 -7.25 0.23 -7.86
C GLY A 278 -8.47 0.17 -8.78
N LEU A 279 -8.48 -0.84 -9.63
CA LEU A 279 -9.63 -1.28 -10.39
C LEU A 279 -10.49 -2.22 -9.53
N LYS A 280 -11.76 -2.37 -9.87
CA LYS A 280 -12.67 -3.27 -9.15
C LYS A 280 -13.49 -4.13 -10.11
N GLY A 281 -14.01 -5.24 -9.60
CA GLY A 281 -14.86 -6.14 -10.37
C GLY A 281 -14.22 -6.61 -11.66
N ASP A 282 -15.03 -6.68 -12.70
CA ASP A 282 -14.60 -7.14 -14.02
C ASP A 282 -13.47 -6.30 -14.63
N ALA A 283 -13.32 -5.03 -14.25
CA ALA A 283 -12.23 -4.20 -14.76
C ALA A 283 -10.86 -4.69 -14.25
N ALA A 284 -10.77 -5.05 -12.96
CA ALA A 284 -9.56 -5.64 -12.40
C ALA A 284 -9.25 -6.98 -13.07
N ILE A 285 -10.27 -7.85 -13.17
CA ILE A 285 -10.14 -9.19 -13.79
C ILE A 285 -9.69 -9.09 -15.25
N ARG A 286 -10.28 -8.19 -16.06
CA ARG A 286 -9.87 -7.99 -17.46
C ARG A 286 -8.43 -7.49 -17.56
N SER A 287 -8.04 -6.54 -16.71
CA SER A 287 -6.67 -6.02 -16.70
C SER A 287 -5.65 -7.12 -16.37
N VAL A 288 -5.91 -7.91 -15.34
CA VAL A 288 -5.03 -9.04 -14.97
C VAL A 288 -4.92 -10.03 -16.12
N LYS A 289 -6.04 -10.48 -16.70
CA LYS A 289 -6.03 -11.41 -17.84
C LYS A 289 -5.26 -10.88 -19.05
N GLY A 290 -5.42 -9.58 -19.36
CA GLY A 290 -4.77 -8.96 -20.50
C GLY A 290 -3.29 -8.66 -20.29
N HIS A 291 -2.85 -8.48 -19.03
CA HIS A 291 -1.52 -7.96 -18.74
C HIS A 291 -0.62 -8.90 -17.91
N TRP A 292 -1.13 -10.01 -17.37
CA TRP A 292 -0.34 -10.89 -16.52
C TRP A 292 0.92 -11.39 -17.23
N GLY A 293 0.81 -11.96 -18.44
CA GLY A 293 1.96 -12.53 -19.16
C GLY A 293 3.11 -11.55 -19.48
N GLN A 294 2.82 -10.25 -19.51
CA GLN A 294 3.81 -9.18 -19.76
C GLN A 294 4.34 -8.52 -18.47
N SER A 295 3.78 -8.87 -17.31
CA SER A 295 4.15 -8.31 -16.02
C SER A 295 5.48 -8.88 -15.50
N HIS A 296 6.09 -8.18 -14.56
CA HIS A 296 7.26 -8.69 -13.85
C HIS A 296 6.89 -9.89 -12.98
N ILE A 297 5.77 -9.81 -12.26
CA ILE A 297 5.32 -10.84 -11.33
C ILE A 297 5.00 -12.18 -12.00
N ALA A 298 4.63 -12.20 -13.28
CA ALA A 298 4.48 -13.45 -14.01
C ALA A 298 5.79 -14.26 -14.12
N ARG A 299 6.95 -13.65 -13.83
CA ARG A 299 8.22 -14.38 -13.76
C ARG A 299 8.54 -14.94 -12.37
N LEU A 300 7.62 -14.82 -11.41
CA LEU A 300 7.79 -15.31 -10.04
C LEU A 300 8.35 -16.74 -10.02
N ARG A 301 9.28 -16.96 -9.09
CA ARG A 301 9.94 -18.24 -8.88
C ARG A 301 10.21 -18.43 -7.38
N MET A 302 9.28 -19.05 -6.65
CA MET A 302 9.41 -19.28 -5.21
C MET A 302 9.79 -20.71 -4.89
N HIS A 303 9.17 -21.68 -5.56
CA HIS A 303 9.28 -23.10 -5.25
C HIS A 303 9.96 -23.92 -6.36
N SER A 304 10.19 -23.31 -7.52
CA SER A 304 10.82 -23.96 -8.66
C SER A 304 12.11 -23.28 -9.13
N SER A 305 12.84 -23.91 -10.05
CA SER A 305 13.87 -23.26 -10.89
C SER A 305 13.26 -22.52 -12.09
N MET A 306 12.01 -22.83 -12.45
CA MET A 306 11.29 -22.28 -13.61
C MET A 306 10.35 -21.13 -13.23
N MET A 307 10.30 -20.08 -14.04
CA MET A 307 9.39 -18.94 -13.89
C MET A 307 7.92 -19.36 -14.08
N ALA A 308 7.00 -18.74 -13.33
CA ALA A 308 5.57 -19.01 -13.42
C ALA A 308 4.99 -18.88 -14.84
N VAL A 309 5.40 -17.87 -15.62
CA VAL A 309 4.98 -17.67 -17.02
C VAL A 309 5.39 -18.83 -17.92
N ASN A 310 6.57 -19.41 -17.70
CA ASN A 310 7.03 -20.57 -18.45
C ASN A 310 6.29 -21.84 -18.04
N ARG A 311 5.95 -21.99 -16.76
CA ARG A 311 5.08 -23.07 -16.26
C ARG A 311 3.69 -22.97 -16.87
N MET A 312 3.11 -21.77 -16.87
CA MET A 312 1.81 -21.49 -17.45
C MET A 312 1.79 -21.82 -18.95
N ALA A 313 2.81 -21.37 -19.69
CA ALA A 313 2.94 -21.68 -21.11
C ALA A 313 3.06 -23.19 -21.37
N ASP A 314 3.88 -23.90 -20.61
CA ASP A 314 4.11 -25.34 -20.80
C ASP A 314 2.87 -26.18 -20.41
N GLN A 315 2.11 -25.77 -19.40
CA GLN A 315 0.94 -26.51 -18.91
C GLN A 315 -0.36 -26.20 -19.67
N TYR A 316 -0.57 -24.94 -20.07
CA TYR A 316 -1.86 -24.46 -20.57
C TYR A 316 -1.79 -23.83 -21.97
N GLY A 317 -0.60 -23.48 -22.47
CA GLY A 317 -0.43 -22.92 -23.83
C GLY A 317 -1.11 -21.58 -24.09
N ASN A 318 -1.59 -20.89 -23.05
CA ASN A 318 -2.38 -19.66 -23.14
C ASN A 318 -1.54 -18.36 -23.01
N VAL A 319 -0.24 -18.50 -22.78
CA VAL A 319 0.71 -17.39 -22.68
C VAL A 319 2.02 -17.76 -23.37
N ASP A 320 2.76 -16.75 -23.83
CA ASP A 320 4.06 -16.96 -24.45
C ASP A 320 5.16 -17.24 -23.42
N ARG A 321 6.06 -18.16 -23.77
CA ARG A 321 7.25 -18.44 -22.96
C ARG A 321 8.19 -17.23 -22.94
N VAL A 322 8.74 -16.95 -21.78
CA VAL A 322 9.87 -16.03 -21.62
C VAL A 322 11.17 -16.84 -21.69
N SER A 323 11.99 -16.56 -22.70
CA SER A 323 13.28 -17.25 -22.88
C SER A 323 14.17 -17.04 -21.65
N MET A 324 14.64 -18.15 -21.06
CA MET A 324 15.72 -18.15 -20.07
C MET A 324 17.11 -18.04 -20.72
N ALA A 325 17.21 -18.26 -22.04
CA ALA A 325 18.46 -18.25 -22.79
C ALA A 325 18.88 -16.83 -23.22
N LYS A 326 20.20 -16.64 -23.40
CA LYS A 326 20.88 -15.46 -23.97
C LYS A 326 19.98 -14.63 -24.92
N PRO A 327 20.04 -13.29 -24.88
CA PRO A 327 19.72 -12.48 -26.05
C PRO A 327 20.63 -12.97 -27.19
N ARG A 328 20.04 -13.61 -28.20
CA ARG A 328 20.79 -14.18 -29.32
C ARG A 328 21.36 -13.06 -30.19
N THR A 329 22.48 -13.36 -30.83
CA THR A 329 23.05 -12.43 -31.81
C THR A 329 22.11 -12.28 -33.01
N ARG A 330 22.16 -11.13 -33.70
CA ARG A 330 21.29 -10.80 -34.84
C ARG A 330 21.25 -11.91 -35.91
N LYS A 331 22.38 -12.59 -36.12
CA LYS A 331 22.54 -13.68 -37.09
C LYS A 331 21.72 -14.94 -36.73
N GLU A 332 21.66 -15.29 -35.44
CA GLU A 332 20.87 -16.43 -34.94
C GLU A 332 19.36 -16.11 -34.85
N ALA A 333 18.98 -14.83 -34.88
CA ALA A 333 17.59 -14.38 -34.96
C ALA A 333 17.05 -14.46 -36.40
N GLU A 334 17.90 -14.20 -37.40
CA GLU A 334 17.57 -14.29 -38.83
C GLU A 334 17.35 -15.76 -39.26
N GLU A 335 18.13 -16.72 -38.76
CA GLU A 335 17.97 -18.15 -39.07
C GLU A 335 16.67 -18.77 -38.50
N ARG A 336 16.11 -18.18 -37.44
CA ARG A 336 14.85 -18.65 -36.81
C ARG A 336 13.60 -17.94 -37.36
N ALA A 337 13.75 -16.89 -38.18
CA ALA A 337 12.62 -16.20 -38.82
C ALA A 337 11.83 -17.09 -39.80
N THR A 338 12.29 -18.32 -40.02
CA THR A 338 11.60 -19.41 -40.74
C THR A 338 10.59 -20.17 -39.88
N MET A 339 10.48 -19.91 -38.56
CA MET A 339 9.42 -20.41 -37.69
C MET A 339 8.68 -19.25 -37.00
N PRO A 340 7.34 -19.27 -36.91
CA PRO A 340 6.59 -18.13 -36.39
C PRO A 340 6.70 -18.08 -34.86
N ILE A 341 7.63 -17.26 -34.36
CA ILE A 341 7.73 -16.83 -32.96
C ILE A 341 8.00 -15.32 -32.98
N THR A 342 7.06 -14.52 -32.46
CA THR A 342 7.20 -13.07 -32.39
C THR A 342 7.92 -12.65 -31.10
N ASN A 343 8.95 -11.82 -31.27
CA ASN A 343 9.89 -11.39 -30.24
C ASN A 343 9.23 -10.56 -29.11
N ALA A 344 9.05 -11.16 -27.92
CA ALA A 344 9.00 -10.44 -26.65
C ALA A 344 10.43 -10.44 -26.03
N SER A 345 11.29 -9.54 -26.49
CA SER A 345 12.60 -9.32 -25.88
C SER A 345 12.47 -8.50 -24.61
N ALA A 346 12.44 -9.18 -23.46
CA ALA A 346 12.59 -8.56 -22.14
C ALA A 346 14.05 -8.10 -21.94
N GLY A 347 14.30 -6.79 -21.90
CA GLY A 347 15.65 -6.26 -21.69
C GLY A 347 15.93 -4.81 -22.10
N LYS A 348 14.92 -4.00 -22.46
CA LYS A 348 15.03 -2.54 -22.54
C LYS A 348 13.82 -1.90 -21.84
N PRO A 349 14.01 -0.81 -21.08
CA PRO A 349 12.89 -0.07 -20.48
C PRO A 349 12.10 0.55 -21.62
N GLY A 350 10.89 0.07 -21.87
CA GLY A 350 10.11 0.53 -23.02
C GLY A 350 8.92 -0.33 -23.39
N VAL A 351 8.06 -0.70 -22.44
CA VAL A 351 6.70 -1.15 -22.77
C VAL A 351 5.69 -0.51 -21.82
N ALA A 352 5.68 0.82 -21.82
CA ALA A 352 4.51 1.63 -21.46
C ALA A 352 4.09 2.55 -22.64
N LEU A 353 4.61 2.31 -23.85
CA LEU A 353 4.37 3.15 -25.03
C LEU A 353 3.76 2.43 -26.24
N ALA A 354 3.52 1.12 -26.17
CA ALA A 354 2.95 0.35 -27.27
C ALA A 354 1.50 -0.09 -26.98
N ASN A 355 0.65 0.88 -26.64
CA ASN A 355 -0.80 0.80 -26.83
C ASN A 355 -1.32 2.23 -26.96
N VAL A 356 -0.95 2.87 -28.08
CA VAL A 356 -1.63 4.07 -28.56
C VAL A 356 -2.83 3.58 -29.38
N PRO A 357 -4.07 3.62 -28.87
CA PRO A 357 -5.24 3.46 -29.72
C PRO A 357 -5.25 4.56 -30.78
N PRO A 358 -5.80 4.31 -31.99
CA PRO A 358 -5.85 5.32 -33.03
C PRO A 358 -6.55 6.57 -32.50
N LYS A 359 -5.82 7.70 -32.54
CA LYS A 359 -6.20 9.07 -32.18
C LYS A 359 -7.52 9.19 -31.40
N ARG A 360 -7.50 8.86 -30.10
CA ARG A 360 -8.51 9.33 -29.14
C ARG A 360 -7.93 10.50 -28.35
N LYS A 361 -8.73 11.56 -28.21
CA LYS A 361 -8.39 12.86 -27.61
C LYS A 361 -7.62 12.68 -26.29
N ILE A 362 -6.35 13.08 -26.27
CA ILE A 362 -5.47 13.06 -25.09
C ILE A 362 -6.14 13.90 -23.99
N GLY A 363 -6.70 13.23 -22.98
CA GLY A 363 -6.99 13.85 -21.69
C GLY A 363 -5.65 14.13 -21.02
N HIS A 364 -5.30 15.40 -20.84
CA HIS A 364 -4.05 15.79 -20.21
C HIS A 364 -4.06 15.34 -18.74
N ARG A 365 -3.05 14.55 -18.34
CA ARG A 365 -2.80 14.19 -16.93
C ARG A 365 -2.63 15.46 -16.11
N ARG A 366 -3.33 15.55 -14.98
CA ARG A 366 -3.21 16.65 -14.01
C ARG A 366 -1.84 16.57 -13.33
N ASP A 367 -1.09 17.65 -13.32
CA ASP A 367 0.21 17.71 -12.62
C ASP A 367 -0.02 17.80 -11.11
N ARG A 368 0.86 17.23 -10.29
CA ARG A 368 0.90 17.50 -8.84
C ARG A 368 1.64 18.79 -8.59
N VAL A 369 0.96 19.73 -7.96
CA VAL A 369 1.45 21.10 -7.85
C VAL A 369 1.50 21.51 -6.40
N ILE A 370 2.67 21.99 -5.95
CA ILE A 370 2.80 22.77 -4.72
C ILE A 370 2.87 24.25 -5.10
N LEU A 371 2.12 25.07 -4.38
CA LEU A 371 2.20 26.52 -4.47
C LEU A 371 3.00 27.00 -3.28
N ASP A 372 4.06 27.74 -3.55
CA ASP A 372 4.93 28.34 -2.55
C ASP A 372 4.19 29.45 -1.76
N THR A 373 4.70 29.77 -0.58
CA THR A 373 4.15 30.74 0.36
C THR A 373 4.02 32.13 -0.27
N ASN A 374 4.98 32.54 -1.12
CA ASN A 374 4.90 33.80 -1.85
C ASN A 374 3.76 33.86 -2.89
N ILE A 375 3.36 32.72 -3.47
CA ILE A 375 2.23 32.66 -4.41
C ILE A 375 0.93 32.80 -3.64
N ILE A 376 0.78 32.08 -2.54
CA ILE A 376 -0.44 32.07 -1.74
C ILE A 376 -0.63 33.41 -1.03
N SER A 377 0.43 33.95 -0.41
CA SER A 377 0.36 35.23 0.32
C SER A 377 0.03 36.42 -0.60
N GLN A 378 0.52 36.43 -1.83
CA GLN A 378 0.20 37.49 -2.79
C GLN A 378 -1.12 37.25 -3.53
N GLY A 379 -1.45 36.00 -3.86
CA GLY A 379 -2.69 35.65 -4.56
C GLY A 379 -3.91 35.61 -3.64
N ALA A 380 -3.91 34.75 -2.62
CA ALA A 380 -5.02 34.64 -1.68
C ALA A 380 -5.05 35.76 -0.64
N GLY A 381 -3.89 36.34 -0.30
CA GLY A 381 -3.80 37.47 0.63
C GLY A 381 -4.13 38.82 -0.02
N GLN A 382 -3.54 39.14 -1.19
CA GLN A 382 -3.65 40.48 -1.81
C GLN A 382 -4.41 40.50 -3.14
N GLY A 383 -4.87 39.36 -3.66
CA GLY A 383 -5.57 39.30 -4.95
C GLY A 383 -4.68 39.65 -6.16
N LYS A 384 -3.35 39.54 -6.04
CA LYS A 384 -2.43 39.91 -7.12
C LYS A 384 -2.41 38.88 -8.25
N GLU A 385 -2.46 39.38 -9.48
CA GLU A 385 -2.15 38.59 -10.68
C GLU A 385 -0.64 38.64 -10.96
N PRO A 386 -0.03 37.56 -11.48
CA PRO A 386 -0.60 36.30 -12.00
C PRO A 386 -0.92 35.19 -10.96
N GLN A 387 -0.77 35.45 -9.67
CA GLN A 387 -0.79 34.47 -8.57
C GLN A 387 -2.20 33.96 -8.30
N VAL A 388 -3.21 34.84 -8.34
CA VAL A 388 -4.64 34.44 -8.28
C VAL A 388 -4.96 33.42 -9.37
N THR A 389 -4.53 33.68 -10.61
CA THR A 389 -4.74 32.75 -11.70
C THR A 389 -3.98 31.44 -11.51
N ALA A 390 -2.77 31.47 -10.97
CA ALA A 390 -2.01 30.25 -10.66
C ALA A 390 -2.71 29.38 -9.61
N ILE A 391 -3.22 29.98 -8.52
CA ILE A 391 -3.99 29.28 -7.48
C ILE A 391 -5.23 28.62 -8.08
N ARG A 392 -5.99 29.38 -8.89
CA ARG A 392 -7.20 28.87 -9.54
C ARG A 392 -6.91 27.69 -10.47
N ILE A 393 -5.84 27.79 -11.28
CA ILE A 393 -5.43 26.71 -12.18
C ILE A 393 -5.01 25.47 -11.39
N ALA A 394 -4.22 25.64 -10.33
CA ALA A 394 -3.79 24.53 -9.48
C ALA A 394 -4.99 23.77 -8.87
N HIS A 395 -6.01 24.48 -8.40
CA HIS A 395 -7.22 23.88 -7.81
C HIS A 395 -8.11 23.20 -8.85
N GLN A 396 -8.30 23.80 -10.02
CA GLN A 396 -9.29 23.35 -10.98
C GLN A 396 -8.75 22.30 -11.96
N LYS A 397 -7.50 22.49 -12.40
CA LYS A 397 -6.91 21.76 -13.53
C LYS A 397 -5.83 20.79 -13.12
N ASP A 398 -5.27 20.93 -11.93
CA ASP A 398 -4.17 20.11 -11.43
C ASP A 398 -4.53 19.42 -10.12
N LYS A 399 -3.59 18.62 -9.58
CA LYS A 399 -3.68 18.00 -8.26
C LYS A 399 -2.88 18.86 -7.28
N TYR A 400 -3.53 19.89 -6.74
CA TYR A 400 -2.91 20.77 -5.76
C TYR A 400 -2.56 20.01 -4.46
N LEU A 401 -1.34 20.21 -3.97
CA LEU A 401 -0.81 19.61 -2.74
C LEU A 401 -0.51 20.74 -1.74
N TYR A 402 -1.26 20.78 -0.64
CA TYR A 402 -0.99 21.67 0.48
C TYR A 402 -0.19 20.91 1.54
N THR A 403 1.01 21.37 1.88
CA THR A 403 1.92 20.64 2.77
C THR A 403 2.18 21.38 4.07
N ARG A 404 2.67 20.64 5.08
CA ARG A 404 3.01 21.19 6.39
C ARG A 404 4.08 22.29 6.32
N ALA A 405 5.08 22.20 5.45
CA ALA A 405 6.09 23.25 5.32
C ALA A 405 5.47 24.58 4.87
N VAL A 406 4.60 24.54 3.86
CA VAL A 406 3.88 25.71 3.35
C VAL A 406 2.92 26.28 4.42
N ASP A 407 2.18 25.42 5.13
CA ASP A 407 1.29 25.86 6.22
C ASP A 407 2.05 26.54 7.36
N ALA A 408 3.17 25.96 7.78
CA ALA A 408 4.01 26.50 8.84
C ALA A 408 4.56 27.88 8.47
N GLU A 409 4.98 28.08 7.22
CA GLU A 409 5.49 29.37 6.74
C GLU A 409 4.36 30.40 6.61
N LEU A 410 3.19 30.03 6.06
CA LEU A 410 2.04 30.92 5.96
C LEU A 410 1.59 31.44 7.32
N ARG A 411 1.61 30.61 8.36
CA ARG A 411 1.26 31.01 9.74
C ARG A 411 2.23 32.01 10.36
N LYS A 412 3.46 32.13 9.85
CA LYS A 412 4.42 33.17 10.28
C LYS A 412 4.07 34.55 9.71
N THR A 413 3.12 34.67 8.79
CA THR A 413 2.77 35.95 8.18
C THR A 413 2.12 36.90 9.19
N THR A 414 2.76 38.05 9.43
CA THR A 414 2.27 39.12 10.31
C THR A 414 1.74 40.33 9.55
N ASP A 415 1.81 40.32 8.22
CA ASP A 415 1.35 41.41 7.35
C ASP A 415 -0.18 41.58 7.46
N PRO A 416 -0.67 42.72 8.00
CA PRO A 416 -2.09 42.93 8.25
C PRO A 416 -2.93 42.89 6.96
N ASP A 417 -2.36 43.27 5.82
CA ASP A 417 -3.06 43.30 4.53
C ASP A 417 -3.24 41.90 3.92
N LYS A 418 -2.57 40.88 4.47
CA LYS A 418 -2.59 39.50 3.95
C LYS A 418 -3.24 38.52 4.91
N ILE A 419 -3.24 38.83 6.20
CA ILE A 419 -3.52 37.86 7.27
C ILE A 419 -4.91 37.25 7.16
N GLU A 420 -5.93 38.02 6.78
CA GLU A 420 -7.30 37.52 6.66
C GLU A 420 -7.42 36.53 5.49
N GLY A 421 -6.90 36.90 4.31
CA GLY A 421 -6.90 36.04 3.13
C GLY A 421 -6.12 34.75 3.35
N ILE A 422 -4.96 34.83 4.01
CA ILE A 422 -4.15 33.66 4.37
C ILE A 422 -4.86 32.77 5.39
N ARG A 423 -5.49 33.34 6.43
CA ARG A 423 -6.25 32.55 7.43
C ARG A 423 -7.39 31.77 6.76
N LYS A 424 -8.15 32.43 5.89
CA LYS A 424 -9.22 31.79 5.12
C LYS A 424 -8.66 30.66 4.25
N TYR A 425 -7.52 30.90 3.60
CA TYR A 425 -6.84 29.90 2.78
C TYR A 425 -6.40 28.68 3.60
N ILE A 426 -5.77 28.89 4.76
CA ILE A 426 -5.36 27.84 5.70
C ILE A 426 -6.57 27.02 6.13
N THR A 427 -7.64 27.67 6.61
CA THR A 427 -8.86 26.98 7.07
C THR A 427 -9.46 26.09 5.99
N GLN A 428 -9.44 26.53 4.72
CA GLN A 428 -9.94 25.76 3.59
C GLN A 428 -9.10 24.49 3.30
N HIS A 429 -7.77 24.56 3.46
CA HIS A 429 -6.87 23.50 3.00
C HIS A 429 -6.31 22.62 4.13
N GLN A 430 -6.39 23.05 5.39
CA GLN A 430 -5.82 22.34 6.54
C GLN A 430 -6.36 20.90 6.68
N LYS A 431 -7.63 20.66 6.35
CA LYS A 431 -8.23 19.31 6.41
C LYS A 431 -7.63 18.31 5.42
N HIS A 432 -6.98 18.81 4.36
CA HIS A 432 -6.35 18.00 3.31
C HIS A 432 -4.83 18.18 3.29
N MET A 433 -4.27 18.76 4.36
CA MET A 433 -2.85 19.03 4.47
C MET A 433 -2.05 17.71 4.53
N LEU A 434 -1.00 17.65 3.73
CA LEU A 434 -0.03 16.56 3.75
C LEU A 434 1.07 16.86 4.76
N SER A 435 1.36 15.86 5.60
CA SER A 435 2.40 15.93 6.62
C SER A 435 3.46 14.84 6.37
N PRO A 436 4.26 14.94 5.30
CA PRO A 436 5.35 14.00 5.07
C PRO A 436 6.36 14.03 6.24
N PRO A 437 7.15 12.96 6.45
CA PRO A 437 8.16 12.92 7.50
C PRO A 437 9.10 14.11 7.43
N LEU A 438 9.46 14.68 8.59
CA LEU A 438 10.42 15.79 8.65
C LEU A 438 11.72 15.41 7.95
N PRO A 439 12.40 16.36 7.27
CA PRO A 439 13.70 16.08 6.71
C PRO A 439 14.72 15.75 7.79
N THR A 440 15.55 14.75 7.53
CA THR A 440 16.72 14.49 8.38
C THR A 440 17.75 15.60 8.18
N LYS A 441 18.71 15.70 9.10
CA LYS A 441 19.79 16.68 8.99
C LYS A 441 20.60 16.48 7.69
N GLU A 442 20.85 15.23 7.33
CA GLU A 442 21.57 14.83 6.12
C GLU A 442 20.79 15.23 4.86
N GLU A 443 19.46 15.07 4.86
CA GLU A 443 18.59 15.51 3.76
C GLU A 443 18.65 17.04 3.57
N LEU A 444 18.68 17.81 4.66
CA LEU A 444 18.79 19.27 4.61
C LEU A 444 20.17 19.77 4.20
N GLU A 445 21.23 19.03 4.55
CA GLU A 445 22.62 19.31 4.16
C GLU A 445 22.88 18.97 2.70
N ALA A 446 22.18 17.99 2.14
CA ALA A 446 22.24 17.65 0.71
C ALA A 446 21.54 18.69 -0.18
N MET A 447 20.70 19.56 0.38
CA MET A 447 20.00 20.62 -0.36
C MET A 447 20.83 21.92 -0.40
N PRO A 448 20.62 22.78 -1.41
CA PRO A 448 21.40 24.01 -1.54
C PRO A 448 21.24 24.89 -0.28
N PRO A 449 22.35 25.31 0.35
CA PRO A 449 22.29 26.07 1.60
C PRO A 449 21.62 27.42 1.45
N GLY A 450 21.62 28.01 0.24
CA GLY A 450 20.97 29.29 -0.05
C GLY A 450 19.44 29.25 -0.09
N LEU A 451 18.82 28.08 0.07
CA LEU A 451 17.36 27.93 0.12
C LEU A 451 16.76 28.15 1.52
N ASN A 452 17.55 28.25 2.59
CA ASN A 452 17.05 28.51 3.95
C ASN A 452 15.83 27.63 4.34
N ASP A 453 14.67 28.25 4.60
CA ASP A 453 13.40 27.61 4.95
C ASP A 453 12.73 26.89 3.75
N ASP A 454 13.03 27.29 2.50
CA ASP A 454 12.53 26.64 1.27
C ASP A 454 13.02 25.20 1.11
N ARG A 455 14.08 24.81 1.85
CA ARG A 455 14.54 23.42 1.92
C ARG A 455 13.46 22.48 2.44
N TYR A 456 12.61 22.95 3.34
CA TYR A 456 11.49 22.15 3.85
C TYR A 456 10.40 21.97 2.80
N ILE A 457 10.10 22.99 2.01
CA ILE A 457 9.14 22.91 0.89
C ILE A 457 9.69 21.98 -0.20
N LEU A 458 10.98 22.09 -0.52
CA LEU A 458 11.64 21.20 -1.48
C LEU A 458 11.67 19.75 -0.99
N SER A 459 11.93 19.52 0.30
CA SER A 459 11.85 18.19 0.90
C SER A 459 10.44 17.60 0.81
N ASP A 460 9.43 18.38 1.19
CA ASP A 460 8.03 17.98 1.09
C ASP A 460 7.67 17.64 -0.36
N ALA A 461 8.13 18.44 -1.32
CA ALA A 461 7.90 18.22 -2.75
C ALA A 461 8.50 16.89 -3.23
N ILE A 462 9.74 16.58 -2.85
CA ILE A 462 10.40 15.31 -3.20
C ILE A 462 9.64 14.12 -2.59
N LYS A 463 9.33 14.19 -1.30
CA LYS A 463 8.65 13.12 -0.55
C LYS A 463 7.24 12.87 -1.04
N THR A 464 6.54 13.91 -1.50
CA THR A 464 5.20 13.81 -2.08
C THR A 464 5.21 13.51 -3.58
N LYS A 465 6.40 13.34 -4.18
CA LYS A 465 6.61 13.15 -5.63
C LYS A 465 5.95 14.29 -6.43
N THR A 466 6.03 15.53 -5.97
CA THR A 466 5.46 16.70 -6.63
C THR A 466 6.07 16.90 -8.03
N ASP A 467 5.24 17.24 -9.01
CA ASP A 467 5.68 17.40 -10.40
C ASP A 467 6.12 18.86 -10.66
N ILE A 468 5.40 19.84 -10.09
CA ILE A 468 5.68 21.28 -10.25
C ILE A 468 5.62 22.02 -8.90
N ILE A 469 6.61 22.88 -8.63
CA ILE A 469 6.54 23.92 -7.61
C ILE A 469 6.37 25.27 -8.33
N VAL A 470 5.35 26.03 -7.94
CA VAL A 470 5.16 27.40 -8.43
C VAL A 470 5.65 28.38 -7.37
N THR A 471 6.64 29.21 -7.72
CA THR A 471 7.24 30.20 -6.82
C THR A 471 7.67 31.46 -7.57
N GLN A 472 7.61 32.61 -6.90
CA GLN A 472 8.22 33.85 -7.38
C GLN A 472 9.69 34.00 -7.00
N ASP A 473 10.18 33.21 -6.05
CA ASP A 473 11.55 33.32 -5.58
C ASP A 473 12.53 32.87 -6.68
N LYS A 474 13.34 33.82 -7.15
CA LYS A 474 14.36 33.56 -8.19
C LYS A 474 15.48 32.66 -7.67
N THR A 475 15.84 32.78 -6.39
CA THR A 475 16.82 31.94 -5.72
C THR A 475 16.31 30.52 -5.65
N PHE A 476 15.05 30.31 -5.23
CA PHE A 476 14.45 28.98 -5.17
C PHE A 476 14.37 28.34 -6.57
N ARG A 477 13.93 29.10 -7.58
CA ARG A 477 13.95 28.60 -8.97
C ARG A 477 15.34 28.26 -9.48
N ASN A 478 16.39 28.98 -9.09
CA ASN A 478 17.72 28.76 -9.63
C ASN A 478 18.46 27.64 -8.90
N GLN A 479 18.40 27.62 -7.57
CA GLN A 479 19.15 26.67 -6.76
C GLN A 479 18.41 25.34 -6.60
N GLY A 480 17.07 25.33 -6.60
CA GLY A 480 16.28 24.09 -6.52
C GLY A 480 16.18 23.32 -7.84
N LYS A 481 16.67 23.87 -8.95
CA LYS A 481 16.79 23.15 -10.23
C LYS A 481 17.66 21.91 -10.01
N ASN A 482 17.16 20.75 -10.46
CA ASN A 482 17.77 19.41 -10.35
C ASN A 482 17.46 18.60 -9.08
N PHE A 483 16.61 19.10 -8.19
CA PHE A 483 16.21 18.35 -6.99
C PHE A 483 14.87 17.59 -7.14
N GLY A 484 14.40 17.38 -8.37
CA GLY A 484 13.19 16.59 -8.65
C GLY A 484 12.10 17.40 -9.36
N PRO A 485 11.29 18.20 -8.63
CA PRO A 485 10.17 18.93 -9.22
C PRO A 485 10.63 20.04 -10.17
N ILE A 486 9.78 20.36 -11.15
CA ILE A 486 9.97 21.53 -12.01
C ILE A 486 9.60 22.79 -11.21
N ILE A 487 10.55 23.69 -10.99
CA ILE A 487 10.34 24.92 -10.21
C ILE A 487 10.23 26.12 -11.16
N ILE A 488 9.03 26.70 -11.28
CA ILE A 488 8.72 27.73 -12.27
C ILE A 488 7.95 28.91 -11.68
N GLY A 489 7.94 30.02 -12.42
CA GLY A 489 7.16 31.20 -12.05
C GLY A 489 5.66 31.05 -12.33
N PRO A 490 4.81 31.89 -11.70
CA PRO A 490 3.37 31.86 -11.94
C PRO A 490 2.99 32.22 -13.39
N GLU A 491 3.73 33.10 -14.05
CA GLU A 491 3.51 33.44 -15.47
C GLU A 491 3.76 32.25 -16.39
N GLU A 492 4.90 31.58 -16.20
CA GLU A 492 5.28 30.38 -16.95
C GLU A 492 4.30 29.22 -16.70
N TYR A 493 3.89 29.03 -15.44
CA TYR A 493 2.88 28.03 -15.08
C TYR A 493 1.54 28.32 -15.76
N ASN A 494 1.07 29.57 -15.71
CA ASN A 494 -0.18 29.99 -16.34
C ASN A 494 -0.11 29.84 -17.87
N ALA A 495 1.00 30.23 -18.50
CA ALA A 495 1.21 30.12 -19.94
C ALA A 495 1.21 28.65 -20.38
N ARG A 496 1.96 27.79 -19.66
CA ARG A 496 2.01 26.34 -19.90
C ARG A 496 0.62 25.74 -19.86
N LYS A 497 -0.21 26.11 -18.88
CA LYS A 497 -1.58 25.59 -18.70
C LYS A 497 -2.61 26.22 -19.64
N SER A 498 -2.34 27.41 -20.18
CA SER A 498 -3.22 28.09 -21.15
C SER A 498 -3.04 27.57 -22.58
N GLN A 499 -1.80 27.26 -23.00
CA GLN A 499 -1.51 26.66 -24.32
C GLN A 499 -2.18 25.29 -24.51
N ILE A 500 -2.39 24.55 -23.42
CA ILE A 500 -3.11 23.27 -23.42
C ILE A 500 -4.61 23.44 -23.75
N VAL A 501 -5.20 24.60 -23.47
CA VAL A 501 -6.63 24.86 -23.73
C VAL A 501 -6.88 25.28 -25.17
N GLN A 502 -5.97 26.03 -25.80
CA GLN A 502 -6.14 26.48 -27.20
C GLN A 502 -6.01 25.33 -28.21
N LYS A 503 -5.16 24.33 -27.96
CA LYS A 503 -5.06 23.09 -28.79
C LYS A 503 -6.33 22.23 -28.80
N LYS A 504 -7.38 22.57 -28.05
CA LYS A 504 -8.69 21.88 -28.06
C LYS A 504 -9.77 22.59 -28.89
N ARG A 505 -9.54 23.82 -29.38
CA ARG A 505 -10.52 24.63 -30.12
C ARG A 505 -10.28 24.70 -31.63
N HIS A 506 -9.15 24.18 -32.12
CA HIS A 506 -8.94 23.76 -33.51
C HIS A 506 -8.97 22.24 -33.55
#